data_AF-A0A526TBG9-F1
#
_entry.id   AF-A0A526TBG9-F1
#
_cell.length_a   1.000
_cell.length_b   1.000
_cell.length_c   1.000
_cell.angle_alpha   90.00
_cell.angle_beta   90.00
_cell.angle_gamma   90.00
#
_symmetry.space_group_name_H-M   'P 1'
#
loop_
_entity.id
_entity.type
_entity.pdbx_description
1 polymer ?
#
loop_
_entity_poly.entity_id
_entity_poly.type
_entity_poly.pdbx_seq_one_letter_code
_entity_poly.pdbx_strand_id
1 'polypeptide(L)'
;AMLGVVLREPIGVVSIITPWNFPFLIVSQKLPFALAAGCTAVVKPSEMTSASTFVLGDILMQAGLPAGVVNILAGLGADVGAPMVSHPLV
;
A
#
# COMPACT_ATOMS: atom_id res chain seq x y z
N ALA A 1 -40.20 -6.90 13.26
CA ALA A 1 -38.91 -7.63 13.20
C ALA A 1 -37.80 -6.58 13.08
N MET A 2 -36.77 -6.65 13.93
CA MET A 2 -35.63 -5.73 13.88
C MET A 2 -34.59 -6.30 12.92
N LEU A 3 -34.21 -5.53 11.90
CA LEU A 3 -33.18 -5.91 10.95
C LEU A 3 -31.80 -5.59 11.54
N GLY A 4 -30.95 -6.60 11.68
CA GLY A 4 -29.53 -6.42 12.01
C GLY A 4 -28.69 -6.42 10.73
N VAL A 5 -27.83 -5.40 10.57
CA VAL A 5 -26.91 -5.29 9.42
C VAL A 5 -25.48 -5.26 9.96
N VAL A 6 -24.59 -6.05 9.35
CA VAL A 6 -23.15 -6.02 9.61
C VAL A 6 -22.46 -5.30 8.47
N LEU A 7 -21.80 -4.19 8.76
CA LEU A 7 -21.00 -3.43 7.81
C LEU A 7 -19.51 -3.75 7.99
N ARG A 8 -18.74 -3.62 6.92
CA ARG A 8 -17.28 -3.67 6.94
C ARG A 8 -16.76 -2.26 6.76
N GLU A 9 -15.82 -1.86 7.62
CA GLU A 9 -15.17 -0.55 7.58
C GLU A 9 -13.68 -0.73 7.30
N PRO A 10 -13.03 0.24 6.65
CA PRO A 10 -11.59 0.19 6.43
C PRO A 10 -10.84 0.27 7.76
N ILE A 11 -9.69 -0.39 7.83
CA ILE A 11 -8.85 -0.37 9.03
C ILE A 11 -8.02 0.92 9.15
N GLY A 12 -7.95 1.73 8.09
CA GLY A 12 -7.17 2.96 8.02
C GLY A 12 -5.96 2.83 7.10
N VAL A 13 -4.76 3.15 7.61
CA VAL A 13 -3.51 3.09 6.85
C VAL A 13 -2.96 1.67 6.89
N VAL A 14 -2.52 1.14 5.75
CA VAL A 14 -1.83 -0.15 5.68
C VAL A 14 -0.40 -0.01 5.18
N SER A 15 0.53 -0.72 5.85
CA SER A 15 1.91 -0.89 5.39
C SER A 15 2.01 -2.09 4.45
N ILE A 16 2.56 -1.87 3.27
CA ILE A 16 2.76 -2.90 2.24
C ILE A 16 4.24 -2.98 1.92
N ILE A 17 4.90 -4.06 2.35
CA ILE A 17 6.30 -4.35 2.03
C ILE A 17 6.35 -5.48 0.99
N THR A 18 6.99 -5.27 -0.16
CA THR A 18 7.06 -6.27 -1.24
C THR A 18 8.48 -6.73 -1.56
N PRO A 19 8.69 -8.03 -1.85
CA PRO A 19 10.00 -8.60 -2.19
C PRO A 19 10.37 -8.35 -3.66
N TRP A 20 11.59 -8.76 -4.02
CA TRP A 20 12.22 -8.46 -5.31
C TRP A 20 11.87 -9.39 -6.46
N ASN A 21 11.29 -10.57 -6.20
CA ASN A 21 11.16 -11.63 -7.20
C ASN A 21 10.07 -11.38 -8.25
N PHE A 22 8.99 -10.69 -7.88
CA PHE A 22 7.94 -10.26 -8.81
C PHE A 22 7.38 -8.90 -8.39
N PRO A 23 8.19 -7.83 -8.51
CA PRO A 23 7.95 -6.56 -7.79
C PRO A 23 6.61 -5.94 -8.16
N PHE A 24 6.28 -5.85 -9.46
CA PHE A 24 5.02 -5.28 -9.93
C PHE A 24 3.81 -6.18 -9.64
N LEU A 25 3.95 -7.49 -9.84
CA LEU A 25 2.85 -8.44 -9.63
C LEU A 25 2.46 -8.50 -8.15
N ILE A 26 3.44 -8.58 -7.24
CA ILE A 26 3.16 -8.75 -5.81
C ILE A 26 2.52 -7.50 -5.21
N VAL A 27 2.93 -6.29 -5.62
CA VAL A 27 2.22 -5.07 -5.19
C VAL A 27 0.79 -5.04 -5.77
N SER A 28 0.61 -5.48 -7.01
CA SER A 28 -0.71 -5.55 -7.67
C SER A 28 -1.65 -6.59 -7.03
N GLN A 29 -1.11 -7.58 -6.32
CA GLN A 29 -1.88 -8.55 -5.54
C GLN A 29 -2.27 -8.06 -4.14
N LYS A 30 -1.86 -6.85 -3.75
CA LYS A 30 -2.08 -6.29 -2.40
C LYS A 30 -2.77 -4.94 -2.45
N LEU A 31 -2.17 -3.99 -3.16
CA LEU A 31 -2.59 -2.60 -3.15
C LEU A 31 -4.03 -2.38 -3.64
N PRO A 32 -4.48 -2.95 -4.78
CA PRO A 32 -5.85 -2.73 -5.26
C PRO A 32 -6.91 -3.21 -4.26
N PHE A 33 -6.66 -4.31 -3.55
CA PHE A 33 -7.59 -4.84 -2.56
C PHE A 33 -7.67 -3.98 -1.30
N ALA A 34 -6.54 -3.42 -0.86
CA ALA A 34 -6.53 -2.45 0.25
C ALA A 34 -7.32 -1.17 -0.13
N LEU A 35 -7.10 -0.64 -1.33
CA LEU A 35 -7.82 0.53 -1.83
C LEU A 35 -9.33 0.24 -1.99
N ALA A 36 -9.68 -0.92 -2.53
CA ALA A 36 -11.08 -1.34 -2.67
C ALA A 36 -11.79 -1.51 -1.32
N ALA A 37 -11.05 -1.88 -0.27
CA ALA A 37 -11.58 -1.93 1.10
C ALA A 37 -11.75 -0.53 1.73
N GLY A 38 -11.27 0.53 1.08
CA GLY A 38 -11.32 1.91 1.59
C GLY A 38 -10.10 2.32 2.42
N CYS A 39 -9.02 1.52 2.43
CA CYS A 39 -7.79 1.85 3.13
C CYS A 39 -6.90 2.81 2.32
N THR A 40 -6.01 3.51 3.01
CA THR A 40 -4.85 4.18 2.38
C THR A 40 -3.61 3.32 2.58
N ALA A 41 -2.56 3.52 1.78
CA ALA A 41 -1.39 2.66 1.81
C ALA A 41 -0.06 3.42 1.81
N VAL A 42 0.89 2.88 2.57
CA VAL A 42 2.32 3.18 2.46
C VAL A 42 3.01 1.93 1.93
N VAL A 43 3.61 2.05 0.75
CA VAL A 43 4.21 0.93 0.02
C VAL A 43 5.72 1.06 0.02
N LYS A 44 6.41 0.04 0.50
CA LYS A 44 7.86 -0.11 0.39
C LYS A 44 8.19 -1.31 -0.52
N PRO A 45 8.57 -1.08 -1.78
CA PRO A 45 9.15 -2.13 -2.59
C PRO A 45 10.56 -2.48 -2.13
N SER A 46 11.05 -3.67 -2.50
CA SER A 46 12.45 -4.01 -2.34
C SER A 46 13.35 -3.00 -3.05
N GLU A 47 14.40 -2.58 -2.36
CA GLU A 47 15.46 -1.71 -2.86
C GLU A 47 16.14 -2.25 -4.14
N MET A 48 16.13 -3.57 -4.34
CA MET A 48 16.75 -4.21 -5.51
C MET A 48 15.95 -4.00 -6.81
N THR A 49 14.63 -3.78 -6.72
CA THR A 49 13.72 -3.84 -7.87
C THR A 49 12.54 -2.84 -7.77
N SER A 50 12.80 -1.68 -7.17
CA SER A 50 11.79 -0.67 -6.83
C SER A 50 11.18 0.07 -8.04
N ALA A 51 11.92 0.18 -9.16
CA ALA A 51 11.55 1.01 -10.30
C ALA A 51 10.13 0.76 -10.83
N SER A 52 9.73 -0.51 -10.96
CA SER A 52 8.39 -0.87 -11.45
C SER A 52 7.26 -0.39 -10.52
N THR A 53 7.50 -0.32 -9.21
CA THR A 53 6.52 0.20 -8.25
C THR A 53 6.44 1.72 -8.31
N PHE A 54 7.53 2.43 -8.61
CA PHE A 54 7.46 3.87 -8.88
C PHE A 54 6.66 4.19 -10.14
N VAL A 55 6.82 3.41 -11.21
CA VAL A 55 5.98 3.53 -12.42
C VAL A 55 4.50 3.32 -12.09
N LEU A 56 4.17 2.38 -11.19
CA LEU A 56 2.79 2.23 -10.69
C LEU A 56 2.31 3.51 -10.00
N GLY A 57 3.16 4.19 -9.23
CA GLY A 57 2.84 5.49 -8.62
C GLY A 57 2.42 6.53 -9.66
N ASP A 58 3.20 6.66 -10.74
CA ASP A 58 2.86 7.58 -11.84
C ASP A 58 1.52 7.21 -12.50
N ILE A 59 1.28 5.91 -12.71
CA ILE A 59 0.02 5.40 -13.28
C ILE A 59 -1.16 5.74 -12.36
N LEU A 60 -1.02 5.58 -11.04
CA LEU A 60 -2.07 5.89 -10.06
C LEU A 60 -2.38 7.39 -10.03
N MET A 61 -1.36 8.24 -10.12
CA MET A 61 -1.54 9.69 -10.24
C MET A 61 -2.28 10.05 -11.53
N GLN A 62 -1.90 9.46 -12.67
CA GLN A 62 -2.60 9.65 -13.95
C GLN A 62 -4.05 9.15 -13.92
N ALA A 63 -4.31 8.08 -13.17
CA ALA A 63 -5.66 7.55 -12.96
C ALA A 63 -6.54 8.44 -12.06
N GLY A 64 -5.99 9.54 -11.50
CA GLY A 64 -6.73 10.48 -10.67
C GLY A 64 -6.88 10.04 -9.22
N LEU A 65 -6.00 9.14 -8.73
CA LEU A 65 -6.02 8.76 -7.33
C LEU A 65 -5.76 9.99 -6.44
N PRO A 66 -6.55 10.24 -5.38
CA PRO A 66 -6.33 11.40 -4.53
C PRO A 66 -4.94 11.40 -3.88
N ALA A 67 -4.35 12.60 -3.76
CA ALA A 67 -3.03 12.76 -3.16
C ALA A 67 -2.98 12.18 -1.73
N GLY A 68 -1.92 11.44 -1.42
CA GLY A 68 -1.71 10.83 -0.11
C GLY A 68 -2.45 9.50 0.12
N VAL A 69 -3.34 9.07 -0.76
CA VAL A 69 -4.02 7.76 -0.65
C VAL A 69 -3.02 6.61 -0.82
N VAL A 70 -2.04 6.78 -1.69
CA VAL A 70 -0.90 5.85 -1.85
C VAL A 70 0.40 6.64 -1.80
N ASN A 71 1.30 6.20 -0.94
CA ASN A 71 2.64 6.75 -0.80
C ASN A 71 3.65 5.62 -1.04
N ILE A 72 4.60 5.81 -1.95
CA ILE A 72 5.62 4.81 -2.28
C ILE A 72 6.98 5.30 -1.81
N LEU A 73 7.64 4.51 -0.96
CA LEU A 73 8.93 4.85 -0.35
C LEU A 73 9.95 3.75 -0.65
N ALA A 74 11.06 4.11 -1.29
CA ALA A 74 12.21 3.22 -1.39
C ALA A 74 13.21 3.48 -0.26
N GLY A 75 13.93 2.43 0.13
CA GLY A 75 14.99 2.49 1.12
C GLY A 75 15.29 1.10 1.64
N LEU A 76 16.21 0.97 2.60
CA LEU A 76 16.58 -0.32 3.17
C LEU A 76 15.54 -0.82 4.17
N GLY A 77 15.62 -2.10 4.54
CA GLY A 77 14.72 -2.72 5.50
C GLY A 77 14.77 -2.05 6.88
N ALA A 78 15.98 -1.78 7.38
CA ALA A 78 16.19 -1.14 8.67
C ALA A 78 15.66 0.31 8.72
N ASP A 79 15.86 1.07 7.64
CA ASP A 79 15.58 2.52 7.65
C ASP A 79 14.12 2.86 7.31
N VAL A 80 13.46 2.04 6.49
CA VAL A 80 12.10 2.29 6.02
C VAL A 80 11.13 1.20 6.47
N GLY A 81 11.54 -0.07 6.37
CA GLY A 81 10.67 -1.20 6.71
C GLY A 81 10.37 -1.30 8.20
N ALA A 82 11.40 -1.24 9.05
CA ALA A 82 11.23 -1.35 10.50
C ALA A 82 10.38 -0.21 11.09
N PRO A 83 10.57 1.08 10.70
CA PRO A 83 9.66 2.14 11.12
C PRO A 83 8.23 1.93 10.63
N MET A 84 8.02 1.48 9.38
CA MET A 84 6.68 1.26 8.82
C MET A 84 5.85 0.22 9.59
N VAL A 85 6.48 -0.79 10.19
CA VAL A 85 5.75 -1.84 10.95
C VAL A 85 5.60 -1.54 12.44
N SER A 86 6.28 -0.51 12.94
CA SER A 86 6.22 -0.10 14.36
C SER A 86 5.54 1.26 14.55
N HIS A 87 5.14 1.92 13.46
CA HIS A 87 4.50 3.22 13.50
C HIS A 87 3.11 3.12 14.15
N PRO A 88 2.75 3.96 15.13
CA PRO A 88 1.48 3.83 15.89
C PRO A 88 0.21 4.08 15.08
N LEU A 89 0.33 4.60 13.86
CA LEU A 89 -0.80 4.83 12.94
C LEU A 89 -1.02 3.68 11.94
N VAL A 90 -0.23 2.60 12.01
CA VAL A 90 -0.26 1.45 11.10
C VAL A 90 -0.38 0.15 11.88
#